data_AF-M9WDD2-F1
#
_entry.id   AF-M9WDD2-F1
#
_cell.length_a   1.000
_cell.length_b   1.000
_cell.length_c   1.000
_cell.angle_alpha   90.00
_cell.angle_beta   90.00
_cell.angle_gamma   90.00
#
_symmetry.space_group_name_H-M   'P 1'
#
loop_
_entity.id
_entity.type
_entity.pdbx_description
1 polymer ?
#
loop_
_entity_poly.entity_id
_entity_poly.type
_entity_poly.pdbx_seq_one_letter_code
_entity_poly.pdbx_strand_id
1 'polypeptide(L)'
;MKNRITKKSFKIFKIKKSLLKNWFFIGFGLFLLITIFSGFLYAVYNYCLANKEINDFILKNGAISSQQLKDLVQQLTYAKNLLTWDSVILDQSAKITRVVFNFSEFSIYFFSFFTTITNLMVAMWFLVHGAKDENRFKKFILSSEATLIISLLITVTGVIYNFVLFPASIITNNFKLTHWELFQNAMVHIISPVVMVFCYLFLVDHDSNYYANKKNLNKVWLFSVLFLIGYTIYAILRGMVSILGGATVDDKHSFPYFFVQVFNPNVFGIPGILLFLISMLIILSIVFFSSLIYWKIITKRLESKQALLVSNLKAKLANKSNN
;
A
#
# COMPACT_ATOMS: atom_id res chain seq x y z
N MET A 1 50.25 4.05 28.46
CA MET A 1 48.88 3.61 28.82
C MET A 1 48.13 3.17 27.56
N LYS A 2 48.18 1.88 27.20
CA LYS A 2 47.38 1.32 26.11
C LYS A 2 45.95 1.11 26.63
N ASN A 3 45.02 1.93 26.16
CA ASN A 3 43.61 1.86 26.50
C ASN A 3 43.06 0.43 26.30
N ARG A 4 42.86 -0.29 27.41
CA ARG A 4 41.98 -1.47 27.48
C ARG A 4 40.55 -0.98 27.26
N ILE A 5 40.17 -0.74 26.01
CA ILE A 5 38.76 -0.74 25.61
C ILE A 5 38.29 -2.17 25.86
N THR A 6 37.70 -2.40 27.03
CA THR A 6 37.33 -3.72 27.50
C THR A 6 36.26 -4.31 26.59
N LYS A 7 36.38 -5.61 26.25
CA LYS A 7 35.41 -6.38 25.44
C LYS A 7 33.94 -6.16 25.86
N LYS A 8 33.70 -5.74 27.10
CA LYS A 8 32.40 -5.39 27.68
C LYS A 8 31.74 -4.19 26.98
N SER A 9 32.50 -3.14 26.66
CA SER A 9 32.00 -1.95 25.94
C SER A 9 31.50 -2.27 24.53
N PHE A 10 32.23 -3.14 23.81
CA PHE A 10 31.90 -3.57 22.46
C PHE A 10 30.61 -4.43 22.43
N LYS A 11 30.42 -5.28 23.45
CA LYS A 11 29.21 -6.11 23.60
C LYS A 11 27.97 -5.25 23.86
N ILE A 12 28.09 -4.20 24.70
CA ILE A 12 27.00 -3.26 24.98
C ILE A 12 26.61 -2.47 23.72
N PHE A 13 27.58 -2.01 22.93
CA PHE A 13 27.31 -1.27 21.70
C PHE A 13 26.57 -2.12 20.64
N LYS A 14 26.98 -3.39 20.47
CA LYS A 14 26.32 -4.32 19.53
C LYS A 14 24.86 -4.64 19.94
N ILE A 15 24.60 -4.77 21.23
CA ILE A 15 23.25 -4.98 21.78
C ILE A 15 22.38 -3.74 21.52
N LYS A 16 22.90 -2.53 21.78
CA LYS A 16 22.16 -1.28 21.51
C LYS A 16 21.81 -1.11 20.03
N LYS A 17 22.72 -1.44 19.11
CA LYS A 17 22.47 -1.36 17.66
C LYS A 17 21.40 -2.35 17.18
N SER A 18 21.43 -3.58 17.69
CA SER A 18 20.41 -4.60 17.37
C SER A 18 19.03 -4.20 17.90
N LEU A 19 18.98 -3.67 19.13
CA LEU A 19 17.74 -3.22 19.75
C LEU A 19 17.13 -2.03 19.01
N LEU A 20 17.94 -1.01 18.66
CA LEU A 20 17.49 0.16 17.91
C LEU A 20 16.95 -0.23 16.53
N LYS A 21 17.61 -1.18 15.86
CA LYS A 21 17.14 -1.73 14.58
C LYS A 21 15.73 -2.32 14.73
N ASN A 22 15.50 -3.17 15.73
CA ASN A 22 14.18 -3.78 15.94
C ASN A 22 13.10 -2.75 16.27
N TRP A 23 13.40 -1.74 17.10
CA TRP A 23 12.47 -0.65 17.41
C TRP A 23 12.12 0.18 16.18
N PHE A 24 13.07 0.43 15.28
CA PHE A 24 12.76 1.06 14.00
C PHE A 24 11.76 0.23 13.19
N PHE A 25 11.96 -1.09 13.08
CA PHE A 25 11.05 -1.95 12.32
C PHE A 25 9.63 -1.97 12.92
N ILE A 26 9.51 -2.16 14.24
CA ILE A 26 8.21 -2.15 14.93
C ILE A 26 7.56 -0.77 14.82
N GLY A 27 8.32 0.30 15.11
CA GLY A 27 7.82 1.67 15.11
C GLY A 27 7.31 2.09 13.74
N PHE A 28 8.05 1.78 12.68
CA PHE A 28 7.62 2.08 11.31
C PHE A 28 6.39 1.27 10.89
N GLY A 29 6.36 -0.03 11.22
CA GLY A 29 5.20 -0.89 10.95
C GLY A 29 3.93 -0.39 11.64
N LEU A 30 4.01 -0.05 12.93
CA LEU A 30 2.90 0.52 13.71
C LEU A 30 2.47 1.88 13.15
N PHE A 31 3.43 2.76 12.85
CA PHE A 31 3.15 4.06 12.27
C PHE A 31 2.39 3.95 10.94
N LEU A 32 2.79 3.02 10.07
CA LEU A 32 2.12 2.79 8.79
C LEU A 32 0.69 2.25 8.99
N LEU A 33 0.48 1.29 9.91
CA LEU A 33 -0.87 0.82 10.25
C LEU A 33 -1.74 1.96 10.78
N ILE A 34 -1.23 2.74 11.74
CA ILE A 34 -1.96 3.88 12.32
C ILE A 34 -2.31 4.89 11.22
N THR A 35 -1.40 5.15 10.28
CA THR A 35 -1.66 6.06 9.15
C THR A 35 -2.80 5.57 8.27
N ILE A 36 -2.81 4.27 7.91
CA ILE A 36 -3.88 3.67 7.09
C ILE A 36 -5.22 3.69 7.85
N PHE A 37 -5.24 3.20 9.10
CA PHE A 37 -6.47 3.10 9.88
C PHE A 37 -7.01 4.47 10.31
N SER A 38 -6.16 5.45 10.58
CA SER A 38 -6.62 6.81 10.86
C SER A 38 -7.27 7.45 9.64
N GLY A 39 -6.81 7.18 8.42
CA GLY A 39 -7.49 7.61 7.19
C GLY A 39 -8.86 6.98 7.04
N PHE A 40 -8.96 5.68 7.27
CA PHE A 40 -10.23 4.96 7.28
C PHE A 40 -11.20 5.53 8.34
N LEU A 41 -10.75 5.65 9.59
CA LEU A 41 -11.57 6.13 10.70
C LEU A 41 -11.97 7.60 10.53
N TYR A 42 -11.09 8.44 10.01
CA TYR A 42 -11.39 9.84 9.70
C TYR A 42 -12.51 9.94 8.65
N ALA A 43 -12.44 9.14 7.58
CA ALA A 43 -13.50 9.09 6.59
C ALA A 43 -14.82 8.60 7.21
N VAL A 44 -14.82 7.47 7.94
CA VAL A 44 -16.00 6.94 8.65
C VAL A 44 -16.62 7.99 9.57
N TYR A 45 -15.80 8.69 10.34
CA TYR A 45 -16.26 9.76 11.23
C TYR A 45 -16.99 10.86 10.47
N ASN A 46 -16.45 11.32 9.34
CA ASN A 46 -17.06 12.35 8.51
C ASN A 46 -18.39 11.88 7.90
N TYR A 47 -18.47 10.63 7.41
CA TYR A 47 -19.73 10.03 6.94
C TYR A 47 -20.79 9.99 8.05
N CYS A 48 -20.41 9.56 9.25
CA CYS A 48 -21.31 9.52 10.40
C CYS A 48 -21.78 10.92 10.82
N LEU A 49 -20.89 11.91 10.81
CA LEU A 49 -21.22 13.29 11.17
C LEU A 49 -22.21 13.90 10.17
N ALA A 50 -21.96 13.76 8.88
CA ALA A 50 -22.86 14.24 7.82
C ALA A 50 -24.25 13.58 7.92
N ASN A 51 -24.30 12.26 8.09
CA ASN A 51 -25.56 11.53 8.27
C ASN A 51 -26.31 11.98 9.52
N LYS A 52 -25.60 12.21 10.63
CA LYS A 52 -26.23 12.71 11.86
C LYS A 52 -26.91 14.06 11.62
N GLU A 53 -26.22 15.01 10.99
CA GLU A 53 -26.78 16.33 10.74
C GLU A 53 -27.98 16.31 9.80
N ILE A 54 -27.94 15.48 8.76
CA ILE A 54 -29.08 15.27 7.87
C ILE A 54 -30.26 14.67 8.64
N ASN A 55 -30.03 13.64 9.46
CA ASN A 55 -31.09 13.02 10.23
C ASN A 55 -31.63 13.94 11.34
N ASP A 56 -30.79 14.76 11.97
CA ASP A 56 -31.22 15.78 12.93
C ASP A 56 -32.10 16.85 12.26
N PHE A 57 -31.79 17.21 11.00
CA PHE A 57 -32.63 18.10 10.20
C PHE A 57 -33.97 17.45 9.86
N ILE A 58 -33.99 16.19 9.44
CA ILE A 58 -35.23 15.44 9.14
C ILE A 58 -36.07 15.28 10.41
N LEU A 59 -35.46 14.99 11.55
CA LEU A 59 -36.17 14.86 12.83
C LEU A 59 -36.90 16.15 13.22
N LYS A 60 -36.28 17.31 12.96
CA LYS A 60 -36.85 18.63 13.28
C LYS A 60 -37.92 19.09 12.28
N ASN A 61 -37.77 18.77 11.00
CA ASN A 61 -38.60 19.32 9.92
C ASN A 61 -39.59 18.30 9.33
N GLY A 62 -39.56 17.05 9.80
CA GLY A 62 -40.28 15.94 9.18
C GLY A 62 -39.60 15.44 7.90
N ALA A 63 -40.28 14.54 7.19
CA ALA A 63 -39.76 13.95 5.95
C ALA A 63 -39.49 15.03 4.88
N ILE A 64 -38.33 14.93 4.22
CA ILE A 64 -37.83 15.96 3.30
C ILE A 64 -37.83 15.48 1.84
N SER A 65 -37.89 16.41 0.89
CA SER A 65 -37.76 16.08 -0.54
C SER A 65 -36.29 15.87 -0.94
N SER A 66 -36.07 15.27 -2.12
CA SER A 66 -34.73 15.13 -2.71
C SER A 66 -34.04 16.47 -2.95
N GLN A 67 -34.81 17.51 -3.30
CA GLN A 67 -34.28 18.86 -3.48
C GLN A 67 -33.81 19.45 -2.15
N GLN A 68 -34.60 19.30 -1.07
CA GLN A 68 -34.19 19.74 0.26
C GLN A 68 -32.93 19.02 0.76
N LEU A 69 -32.81 17.71 0.50
CA LEU A 69 -31.58 16.97 0.81
C LEU A 69 -30.39 17.52 0.03
N LYS A 70 -30.55 17.76 -1.28
CA LYS A 70 -29.51 18.33 -2.13
C LYS A 70 -29.05 19.70 -1.63
N ASP A 71 -29.99 20.56 -1.26
CA ASP A 71 -29.68 21.90 -0.75
C ASP A 71 -28.94 21.83 0.58
N LEU A 72 -29.36 20.93 1.48
CA LEU A 72 -28.69 20.68 2.76
C LEU A 72 -27.24 20.19 2.55
N VAL A 73 -27.05 19.21 1.66
CA VAL A 73 -25.72 18.65 1.36
C VAL A 73 -24.79 19.69 0.74
N GLN A 74 -25.31 20.62 -0.06
CA GLN A 74 -24.52 21.71 -0.62
C GLN A 74 -24.03 22.70 0.44
N GLN A 75 -24.80 22.89 1.52
CA GLN A 75 -24.40 23.73 2.65
C GLN A 75 -23.34 23.05 3.53
N LEU A 76 -23.39 21.72 3.62
CA LEU A 76 -22.38 20.91 4.29
C LEU A 76 -21.11 20.85 3.43
N THR A 77 -20.18 21.78 3.67
CA THR A 77 -18.96 21.95 2.85
C THR A 77 -18.10 20.67 2.77
N TYR A 78 -18.19 19.80 3.78
CA TYR A 78 -17.52 18.48 3.83
C TYR A 78 -18.35 17.34 3.22
N ALA A 79 -19.67 17.50 3.01
CA ALA A 79 -20.56 16.42 2.61
C ALA A 79 -20.77 16.23 1.11
N LYS A 80 -20.17 17.08 0.26
CA LYS A 80 -20.40 17.07 -1.19
C LYS A 80 -20.06 15.72 -1.87
N ASN A 81 -19.20 14.91 -1.25
CA ASN A 81 -18.85 13.54 -1.66
C ASN A 81 -19.20 12.47 -0.59
N LEU A 82 -19.86 12.88 0.51
CA LEU A 82 -20.15 11.99 1.64
C LEU A 82 -21.49 11.27 1.51
N LEU A 83 -22.30 11.50 0.47
CA LEU A 83 -23.52 10.71 0.26
C LEU A 83 -23.34 9.48 -0.63
N THR A 84 -22.15 9.27 -1.21
CA THR A 84 -21.90 8.15 -2.13
C THR A 84 -22.18 6.78 -1.49
N TRP A 85 -21.92 6.64 -0.20
CA TRP A 85 -22.05 5.37 0.52
C TRP A 85 -23.25 5.38 1.47
N ASP A 86 -24.25 6.20 1.17
CA ASP A 86 -25.43 6.35 2.01
C ASP A 86 -26.67 5.74 1.35
N SER A 87 -27.43 4.99 2.14
CA SER A 87 -28.77 4.56 1.80
C SER A 87 -29.78 5.63 2.20
N VAL A 88 -30.73 5.92 1.31
CA VAL A 88 -31.84 6.83 1.57
C VAL A 88 -33.11 6.01 1.82
N ILE A 89 -33.78 6.24 2.95
CA ILE A 89 -35.03 5.58 3.32
C ILE A 89 -36.20 6.51 3.01
N LEU A 90 -37.16 6.00 2.23
CA LEU A 90 -38.32 6.75 1.78
C LEU A 90 -39.59 6.32 2.52
N ASP A 91 -40.51 7.25 2.73
CA ASP A 91 -41.89 6.95 3.13
C ASP A 91 -42.77 6.59 1.92
N GLN A 92 -44.06 6.32 2.19
CA GLN A 92 -45.05 6.00 1.15
C GLN A 92 -45.30 7.15 0.16
N SER A 93 -44.92 8.39 0.52
CA SER A 93 -45.02 9.57 -0.34
C SER A 93 -43.70 9.87 -1.08
N ALA A 94 -42.77 8.92 -1.08
CA ALA A 94 -41.43 9.06 -1.65
C ALA A 94 -40.60 10.21 -1.05
N LYS A 95 -40.92 10.65 0.18
CA LYS A 95 -40.11 11.61 0.93
C LYS A 95 -39.07 10.89 1.76
N ILE A 96 -37.93 11.55 1.93
CA ILE A 96 -36.77 11.03 2.65
C ILE A 96 -37.03 11.17 4.15
N THR A 97 -37.06 10.03 4.84
CA THR A 97 -37.27 9.95 6.29
C THR A 97 -35.99 9.70 7.06
N ARG A 98 -34.97 9.16 6.39
CA ARG A 98 -33.68 8.86 7.00
C ARG A 98 -32.60 8.68 5.94
N VAL A 99 -31.37 9.01 6.30
CA VAL A 99 -30.16 8.65 5.55
C VAL A 99 -29.27 7.78 6.45
N VAL A 100 -28.68 6.73 5.90
CA VAL A 100 -27.92 5.72 6.65
C VAL A 100 -26.61 5.41 5.95
N PHE A 101 -25.50 5.55 6.66
CA PHE A 101 -24.19 5.16 6.17
C PHE A 101 -24.00 3.65 6.02
N ASN A 102 -23.70 3.22 4.80
CA ASN A 102 -23.35 1.84 4.46
C ASN A 102 -21.86 1.57 4.75
N PHE A 103 -21.54 1.42 6.04
CA PHE A 103 -20.18 1.17 6.51
C PHE A 103 -19.48 -0.02 5.83
N SER A 104 -20.23 -1.11 5.56
CA SER A 104 -19.68 -2.32 4.93
C SER A 104 -19.20 -2.06 3.51
N GLU A 105 -20.00 -1.34 2.71
CA GLU A 105 -19.67 -0.99 1.33
C GLU A 105 -18.47 -0.05 1.28
N PHE A 106 -18.46 0.98 2.14
CA PHE A 106 -17.31 1.88 2.28
C PHE A 106 -16.05 1.13 2.71
N SER A 107 -16.15 0.19 3.64
CA SER A 107 -15.02 -0.63 4.09
C SER A 107 -14.46 -1.46 2.95
N ILE A 108 -15.34 -2.12 2.17
CA ILE A 108 -14.92 -2.87 0.98
C ILE A 108 -14.21 -1.91 0.02
N TYR A 109 -14.81 -0.76 -0.31
CA TYR A 109 -14.18 0.24 -1.19
C TYR A 109 -12.78 0.64 -0.70
N PHE A 110 -12.64 1.02 0.56
CA PHE A 110 -11.37 1.51 1.13
C PHE A 110 -10.26 0.43 1.11
N PHE A 111 -10.60 -0.80 1.48
CA PHE A 111 -9.63 -1.91 1.52
C PHE A 111 -9.43 -2.60 0.17
N SER A 112 -10.24 -2.27 -0.85
CA SER A 112 -10.11 -2.81 -2.22
C SER A 112 -8.93 -2.24 -2.99
N PHE A 113 -8.34 -1.13 -2.55
CA PHE A 113 -7.25 -0.50 -3.30
C PHE A 113 -5.96 -1.32 -3.18
N PHE A 114 -5.32 -1.63 -4.31
CA PHE A 114 -4.00 -2.25 -4.37
C PHE A 114 -2.97 -1.55 -3.45
N THR A 115 -3.03 -0.22 -3.38
CA THR A 115 -2.14 0.58 -2.54
C THR A 115 -2.38 0.35 -1.06
N THR A 116 -3.64 0.21 -0.62
CA THR A 116 -3.98 -0.15 0.77
C THR A 116 -3.46 -1.55 1.10
N ILE A 117 -3.74 -2.53 0.23
CA ILE A 117 -3.31 -3.93 0.42
C ILE A 117 -1.79 -4.03 0.53
N THR A 118 -1.06 -3.42 -0.41
CA THR A 118 0.41 -3.46 -0.42
C THR A 118 1.03 -2.72 0.76
N ASN A 119 0.46 -1.60 1.19
CA ASN A 119 0.93 -0.92 2.41
C ASN A 119 0.64 -1.73 3.68
N LEU A 120 -0.49 -2.44 3.76
CA LEU A 120 -0.74 -3.38 4.86
C LEU A 120 0.28 -4.53 4.85
N MET A 121 0.62 -5.07 3.68
CA MET A 121 1.68 -6.09 3.57
C MET A 121 3.03 -5.57 4.05
N VAL A 122 3.40 -4.34 3.68
CA VAL A 122 4.62 -3.68 4.17
C VAL A 122 4.59 -3.49 5.68
N ALA A 123 3.49 -2.94 6.22
CA ALA A 123 3.35 -2.72 7.64
C ALA A 123 3.49 -4.04 8.43
N MET A 124 2.82 -5.10 7.99
CA MET A 124 2.93 -6.43 8.58
C MET A 124 4.34 -7.00 8.46
N TRP A 125 5.01 -6.82 7.31
CA TRP A 125 6.39 -7.24 7.14
C TRP A 125 7.33 -6.54 8.14
N PHE A 126 7.18 -5.23 8.33
CA PHE A 126 7.96 -4.45 9.29
C PHE A 126 7.72 -4.92 10.74
N LEU A 127 6.46 -5.13 11.13
CA LEU A 127 6.12 -5.65 12.46
C LEU A 127 6.72 -7.03 12.72
N VAL A 128 6.58 -7.95 11.75
CA VAL A 128 7.09 -9.32 11.84
C VAL A 128 8.62 -9.34 11.83
N HIS A 129 9.27 -8.45 11.10
CA HIS A 129 10.73 -8.31 11.09
C HIS A 129 11.27 -7.83 12.44
N GLY A 130 10.61 -6.86 13.07
CA GLY A 130 11.03 -6.31 14.36
C GLY A 130 10.70 -7.21 15.56
N ALA A 131 9.72 -8.11 15.44
CA ALA A 131 9.36 -9.07 16.48
C ALA A 131 10.52 -10.04 16.78
N LYS A 132 10.71 -10.41 18.05
CA LYS A 132 11.80 -11.30 18.47
C LYS A 132 11.52 -12.78 18.21
N ASP A 133 10.27 -13.19 18.27
CA ASP A 133 9.91 -14.61 18.21
C ASP A 133 10.17 -15.22 16.83
N GLU A 134 10.69 -16.44 16.80
CA GLU A 134 10.90 -17.21 15.57
C GLU A 134 9.79 -18.24 15.38
N ASN A 135 8.63 -17.79 14.90
CA ASN A 135 7.53 -18.69 14.55
C ASN A 135 7.49 -19.00 13.04
N ARG A 136 6.70 -20.01 12.65
CA ARG A 136 6.56 -20.45 11.23
C ARG A 136 6.05 -19.32 10.33
N PHE A 137 5.13 -18.49 10.83
CA PHE A 137 4.58 -17.34 10.11
C PHE A 137 5.66 -16.32 9.74
N LYS A 138 6.55 -16.01 10.68
CA LYS A 138 7.72 -15.15 10.45
C LYS A 138 8.65 -15.73 9.38
N LYS A 139 8.89 -17.04 9.38
CA LYS A 139 9.70 -17.69 8.34
C LYS A 139 9.09 -17.56 6.94
N PHE A 140 7.77 -17.60 6.82
CA PHE A 140 7.08 -17.42 5.55
C PHE A 140 7.17 -15.96 5.05
N ILE A 141 6.73 -15.01 5.86
CA ILE A 141 6.68 -13.58 5.49
C ILE A 141 8.07 -12.99 5.26
N LEU A 142 9.07 -13.39 6.07
CA LEU A 142 10.44 -12.91 5.94
C LEU A 142 11.31 -13.77 5.01
N SER A 143 10.72 -14.71 4.27
CA SER A 143 11.46 -15.45 3.25
C SER A 143 12.02 -14.48 2.19
N SER A 144 13.15 -14.84 1.57
CA SER A 144 13.75 -14.05 0.49
C SER A 144 12.77 -13.80 -0.64
N GLU A 145 11.94 -14.80 -0.97
CA GLU A 145 10.92 -14.73 -2.01
C GLU A 145 9.81 -13.75 -1.62
N ALA A 146 9.17 -13.93 -0.46
CA ALA A 146 8.07 -13.07 -0.02
C ALA A 146 8.54 -11.61 0.15
N THR A 147 9.71 -11.39 0.73
CA THR A 147 10.26 -10.05 0.91
C THR A 147 10.53 -9.35 -0.41
N LEU A 148 11.06 -10.07 -1.42
CA LEU A 148 11.26 -9.52 -2.75
C LEU A 148 9.92 -9.20 -3.43
N ILE A 149 8.93 -10.11 -3.36
CA ILE A 149 7.59 -9.87 -3.90
C ILE A 149 6.95 -8.63 -3.26
N ILE A 150 6.94 -8.53 -1.93
CA ILE A 150 6.40 -7.36 -1.21
C ILE A 150 7.11 -6.08 -1.67
N SER A 151 8.44 -6.11 -1.81
CA SER A 151 9.23 -4.97 -2.27
C SER A 151 8.87 -4.56 -3.70
N LEU A 152 8.64 -5.52 -4.60
CA LEU A 152 8.21 -5.25 -5.97
C LEU A 152 6.80 -4.68 -6.03
N LEU A 153 5.85 -5.24 -5.27
CA LEU A 153 4.47 -4.77 -5.25
C LEU A 153 4.37 -3.34 -4.68
N ILE A 154 5.10 -3.01 -3.61
CA ILE A 154 5.12 -1.63 -3.11
C ILE A 154 5.83 -0.67 -4.06
N THR A 155 6.80 -1.16 -4.85
CA THR A 155 7.43 -0.38 -5.92
C THR A 155 6.42 -0.01 -7.01
N VAL A 156 5.57 -0.96 -7.41
CA VAL A 156 4.44 -0.67 -8.32
C VAL A 156 3.55 0.42 -7.73
N THR A 157 3.17 0.31 -6.45
CA THR A 157 2.39 1.34 -5.76
C THR A 157 3.06 2.72 -5.83
N GLY A 158 4.34 2.80 -5.50
CA GLY A 158 5.08 4.07 -5.54
C GLY A 158 5.17 4.66 -6.94
N VAL A 159 5.52 3.85 -7.94
CA VAL A 159 5.68 4.33 -9.33
C VAL A 159 4.35 4.72 -9.95
N ILE A 160 3.34 3.84 -9.89
CA ILE A 160 2.03 4.10 -10.51
C ILE A 160 1.33 5.28 -9.85
N TYR A 161 1.42 5.43 -8.53
CA TYR A 161 0.83 6.60 -7.89
C TYR A 161 1.48 7.89 -8.39
N ASN A 162 2.80 8.01 -8.29
CA ASN A 162 3.49 9.28 -8.55
C ASN A 162 3.52 9.66 -10.05
N PHE A 163 3.54 8.67 -10.95
CA PHE A 163 3.69 8.94 -12.39
C PHE A 163 2.40 8.77 -13.20
N VAL A 164 1.36 8.13 -12.65
CA VAL A 164 0.10 7.91 -13.35
C VAL A 164 -1.08 8.52 -12.60
N LEU A 165 -1.33 8.07 -11.36
CA LEU A 165 -2.56 8.47 -10.64
C LEU A 165 -2.53 9.94 -10.21
N PHE A 166 -1.43 10.39 -9.60
CA PHE A 166 -1.29 11.75 -9.10
C PHE A 166 -1.32 12.79 -10.24
N PRO A 167 -0.55 12.64 -11.34
CA PRO A 167 -0.69 13.53 -12.49
C PRO A 167 -2.11 13.55 -13.10
N ALA A 168 -2.74 12.37 -13.27
CA ALA A 168 -4.11 12.31 -13.78
C ALA A 168 -5.11 13.05 -12.87
N SER A 169 -4.91 12.99 -11.55
CA SER A 169 -5.77 13.68 -10.59
C SER A 169 -5.65 15.22 -10.65
N ILE A 170 -4.45 15.73 -10.94
CA ILE A 170 -4.18 17.16 -11.15
C ILE A 170 -4.83 17.64 -12.45
N ILE A 171 -4.59 16.94 -13.56
CA ILE A 171 -5.12 17.30 -14.89
C ILE A 171 -6.66 17.34 -14.89
N THR A 172 -7.28 16.45 -14.12
CA THR A 172 -8.74 16.37 -14.03
C THR A 172 -9.37 17.32 -13.01
N ASN A 173 -8.60 18.21 -12.37
CA ASN A 173 -9.04 19.09 -11.29
C ASN A 173 -9.77 18.38 -10.13
N ASN A 174 -9.56 17.06 -9.99
CA ASN A 174 -10.11 16.27 -8.90
C ASN A 174 -9.26 16.37 -7.64
N PHE A 175 -8.14 17.12 -7.68
CA PHE A 175 -7.17 17.21 -6.61
C PHE A 175 -7.43 18.41 -5.68
N LYS A 176 -8.33 18.24 -4.71
CA LYS A 176 -8.51 19.15 -3.57
C LYS A 176 -8.25 18.40 -2.28
N LEU A 177 -6.97 18.16 -1.98
CA LEU A 177 -6.58 17.49 -0.75
C LEU A 177 -6.43 18.48 0.40
N THR A 178 -6.96 18.12 1.55
CA THR A 178 -6.60 18.70 2.84
C THR A 178 -5.13 18.41 3.16
N HIS A 179 -4.53 19.17 4.08
CA HIS A 179 -3.17 18.91 4.55
C HIS A 179 -3.00 17.48 5.11
N TRP A 180 -4.04 16.97 5.77
CA TRP A 180 -4.05 15.61 6.29
C TRP A 180 -4.02 14.56 5.17
N GLU A 181 -4.88 14.69 4.16
CA GLU A 181 -4.89 13.76 3.03
C GLU A 181 -3.59 13.82 2.23
N LEU A 182 -2.99 15.01 2.08
CA LEU A 182 -1.68 15.15 1.43
C LEU A 182 -0.59 14.40 2.22
N PHE A 183 -0.58 14.56 3.54
CA PHE A 183 0.35 13.83 4.41
C PHE A 183 0.15 12.31 4.28
N GLN A 184 -1.09 11.83 4.37
CA GLN A 184 -1.38 10.40 4.24
C GLN A 184 -0.93 9.85 2.89
N ASN A 185 -1.27 10.55 1.80
CA ASN A 185 -0.84 10.18 0.46
C ASN A 185 0.69 10.11 0.34
N ALA A 186 1.41 11.10 0.86
CA ALA A 186 2.87 11.08 0.86
C ALA A 186 3.42 9.90 1.67
N MET A 187 2.83 9.58 2.81
CA MET A 187 3.25 8.43 3.62
C MET A 187 3.06 7.10 2.89
N VAL A 188 1.89 6.85 2.31
CA VAL A 188 1.55 5.54 1.72
C VAL A 188 2.06 5.36 0.29
N HIS A 189 2.35 6.45 -0.43
CA HIS A 189 2.76 6.38 -1.85
C HIS A 189 4.18 6.84 -2.13
N ILE A 190 4.88 7.46 -1.16
CA ILE A 190 6.26 7.90 -1.33
C ILE A 190 7.13 7.30 -0.23
N ILE A 191 6.85 7.64 1.04
CA ILE A 191 7.72 7.28 2.16
C ILE A 191 7.75 5.76 2.37
N SER A 192 6.58 5.11 2.44
CA SER A 192 6.49 3.65 2.63
C SER A 192 7.20 2.85 1.52
N PRO A 193 6.94 3.10 0.22
CA PRO A 193 7.71 2.46 -0.85
C PRO A 193 9.22 2.66 -0.73
N VAL A 194 9.68 3.90 -0.51
CA VAL A 194 11.12 4.21 -0.43
C VAL A 194 11.77 3.51 0.78
N VAL A 195 11.13 3.59 1.95
CA VAL A 195 11.65 2.97 3.18
C VAL A 195 11.69 1.46 3.05
N MET A 196 10.65 0.82 2.49
CA MET A 196 10.64 -0.63 2.28
C MET A 196 11.76 -1.06 1.33
N VAL A 197 11.88 -0.43 0.15
CA VAL A 197 12.90 -0.76 -0.84
C VAL A 197 14.30 -0.53 -0.29
N PHE A 198 14.53 0.59 0.42
CA PHE A 198 15.81 0.87 1.06
C PHE A 198 16.16 -0.18 2.12
N CYS A 199 15.20 -0.52 2.99
CA CYS A 199 15.41 -1.54 4.02
C CYS A 199 15.74 -2.90 3.39
N TYR A 200 14.96 -3.31 2.40
CA TYR A 200 15.18 -4.55 1.67
C TYR A 200 16.57 -4.58 1.02
N LEU A 201 16.93 -3.55 0.24
CA LEU A 201 18.18 -3.52 -0.51
C LEU A 201 19.43 -3.37 0.35
N PHE A 202 19.34 -2.75 1.54
CA PHE A 202 20.52 -2.35 2.31
C PHE A 202 20.57 -2.82 3.76
N LEU A 203 19.44 -2.94 4.45
CA LEU A 203 19.41 -3.20 5.90
C LEU A 203 19.09 -4.65 6.27
N VAL A 204 18.47 -5.39 5.35
CA VAL A 204 18.15 -6.81 5.51
C VAL A 204 19.34 -7.67 5.07
N ASP A 205 19.56 -8.77 5.79
CA ASP A 205 20.52 -9.80 5.37
C ASP A 205 19.84 -10.77 4.39
N HIS A 206 20.55 -11.10 3.32
CA HIS A 206 20.05 -11.95 2.25
C HIS A 206 20.72 -13.31 2.28
N ASP A 207 19.96 -14.36 2.00
CA ASP A 207 20.47 -15.72 1.86
C ASP A 207 21.26 -15.86 0.55
N SER A 208 22.58 -16.06 0.63
CA SER A 208 23.44 -16.21 -0.54
C SER A 208 23.04 -17.38 -1.44
N ASN A 209 22.54 -18.48 -0.88
CA ASN A 209 22.14 -19.65 -1.66
C ASN A 209 20.90 -19.35 -2.49
N TYR A 210 19.97 -18.56 -1.94
CA TYR A 210 18.78 -18.14 -2.66
C TYR A 210 19.13 -17.26 -3.87
N TYR A 211 19.99 -16.24 -3.68
CA TYR A 211 20.35 -15.29 -4.73
C TYR A 211 21.39 -15.81 -5.74
N ALA A 212 22.08 -16.91 -5.44
CA ALA A 212 22.93 -17.60 -6.40
C ALA A 212 22.12 -18.33 -7.50
N ASN A 213 20.88 -18.74 -7.20
CA ASN A 213 20.06 -19.52 -8.12
C ASN A 213 19.03 -18.65 -8.86
N LYS A 214 19.31 -18.33 -10.14
CA LYS A 214 18.40 -17.55 -10.99
C LYS A 214 16.99 -18.15 -11.14
N LYS A 215 16.79 -19.46 -10.94
CA LYS A 215 15.44 -20.08 -10.97
C LYS A 215 14.52 -19.51 -9.90
N ASN A 216 15.07 -19.02 -8.78
CA ASN A 216 14.29 -18.38 -7.73
C ASN A 216 13.70 -17.04 -8.19
N LEU A 217 14.39 -16.30 -9.07
CA LEU A 217 13.84 -15.08 -9.67
C LEU A 217 12.63 -15.39 -10.56
N ASN A 218 12.64 -16.50 -11.29
CA ASN A 218 11.48 -16.92 -12.09
C ASN A 218 10.26 -17.22 -11.20
N LYS A 219 10.46 -17.81 -10.01
CA LYS A 219 9.36 -18.02 -9.04
C LYS A 219 8.79 -16.69 -8.54
N VAL A 220 9.67 -15.74 -8.22
CA VAL A 220 9.26 -14.37 -7.83
C VAL A 220 8.43 -13.72 -8.94
N TRP A 221 8.84 -13.85 -10.21
CA TRP A 221 8.05 -13.35 -11.34
C TRP A 221 6.69 -14.01 -11.40
N LEU A 222 6.64 -15.35 -11.35
CA LEU A 222 5.39 -16.10 -11.37
C LEU A 222 4.43 -15.64 -10.28
N PHE A 223 4.87 -15.61 -9.02
CA PHE A 223 4.01 -15.22 -7.90
C PHE A 223 3.62 -13.74 -7.93
N SER A 224 4.51 -12.84 -8.37
CA SER A 224 4.17 -11.42 -8.55
C SER A 224 3.09 -11.24 -9.61
N VAL A 225 3.22 -11.95 -10.75
CA VAL A 225 2.22 -11.93 -11.83
C VAL A 225 0.89 -12.52 -11.35
N LEU A 226 0.91 -13.66 -10.66
CA LEU A 226 -0.30 -14.26 -10.10
C LEU A 226 -1.02 -13.32 -9.13
N PHE A 227 -0.27 -12.62 -8.27
CA PHE A 227 -0.85 -11.63 -7.37
C PHE A 227 -1.51 -10.48 -8.15
N LEU A 228 -0.84 -9.93 -9.17
CA LEU A 228 -1.38 -8.86 -10.00
C LEU A 228 -2.61 -9.29 -10.78
N ILE A 229 -2.61 -10.48 -11.37
CA ILE A 229 -3.76 -11.05 -12.07
C ILE A 229 -4.92 -11.26 -11.09
N GLY A 230 -4.66 -11.84 -9.92
CA GLY A 230 -5.68 -12.05 -8.89
C GLY A 230 -6.33 -10.74 -8.43
N TYR A 231 -5.52 -9.73 -8.16
CA TYR A 231 -6.02 -8.38 -7.83
C TYR A 231 -6.85 -7.79 -8.98
N THR A 232 -6.39 -7.94 -10.22
CA THR A 232 -7.06 -7.40 -11.39
C THR A 232 -8.42 -8.04 -11.62
N ILE A 233 -8.51 -9.37 -11.52
CA ILE A 233 -9.77 -10.10 -11.61
C ILE A 233 -10.72 -9.59 -10.53
N TYR A 234 -10.26 -9.47 -9.28
CA TYR A 234 -11.04 -8.92 -8.19
C TYR A 234 -11.56 -7.50 -8.50
N ALA A 235 -10.71 -6.60 -8.96
CA ALA A 235 -11.06 -5.21 -9.27
C ALA A 235 -12.11 -5.10 -10.40
N ILE A 236 -11.99 -5.94 -11.45
CA ILE A 236 -12.95 -5.99 -12.55
C ILE A 236 -14.28 -6.58 -12.08
N LEU A 237 -14.26 -7.69 -11.32
CA LEU A 237 -15.47 -8.31 -10.78
C LEU A 237 -16.24 -7.34 -9.88
N ARG A 238 -15.53 -6.58 -9.04
CA ARG A 238 -16.12 -5.54 -8.20
C ARG A 238 -16.88 -4.51 -9.04
N GLY A 239 -16.25 -3.94 -10.07
CA GLY A 239 -16.91 -2.97 -10.93
C GLY A 239 -18.05 -3.55 -11.76
N MET A 240 -17.93 -4.81 -12.20
CA MET A 240 -19.01 -5.53 -12.87
C MET A 240 -20.23 -5.69 -11.96
N VAL A 241 -20.03 -6.08 -10.70
CA VAL A 241 -21.12 -6.19 -9.71
C VAL A 241 -21.79 -4.84 -9.48
N SER A 242 -21.02 -3.75 -9.38
CA SER A 242 -21.59 -2.41 -9.25
C SER A 242 -22.42 -1.99 -10.46
N ILE A 243 -21.95 -2.26 -11.69
CA ILE A 243 -22.70 -1.97 -12.93
C ILE A 243 -24.00 -2.79 -12.98
N LEU A 244 -23.94 -4.08 -12.66
CA LEU A 244 -25.13 -4.93 -12.57
C LEU A 244 -26.11 -4.47 -11.49
N GLY A 245 -25.60 -3.83 -10.43
CA GLY A 245 -26.36 -3.16 -9.38
C GLY A 245 -26.93 -1.79 -9.76
N GLY A 246 -26.68 -1.29 -10.97
CA GLY A 246 -27.22 -0.03 -11.49
C GLY A 246 -26.24 1.14 -11.54
N ALA A 247 -24.97 0.95 -11.20
CA ALA A 247 -23.95 1.97 -11.40
C ALA A 247 -23.66 2.19 -12.90
N THR A 248 -23.22 3.39 -13.25
CA THR A 248 -22.79 3.69 -14.62
C THR A 248 -21.39 3.11 -14.89
N VAL A 249 -21.07 2.87 -16.16
CA VAL A 249 -19.77 2.29 -16.55
C VAL A 249 -18.58 3.21 -16.26
N ASP A 250 -18.83 4.51 -16.08
CA ASP A 250 -17.86 5.55 -15.76
C ASP A 250 -17.82 5.91 -14.26
N ASP A 251 -18.59 5.22 -13.42
CA ASP A 251 -18.59 5.46 -11.98
C ASP A 251 -17.20 5.22 -11.36
N LYS A 252 -16.66 6.29 -10.77
CA LYS A 252 -15.33 6.30 -10.14
C LYS A 252 -15.28 5.46 -8.87
N HIS A 253 -16.42 5.11 -8.29
CA HIS A 253 -16.50 4.34 -7.06
C HIS A 253 -16.57 2.83 -7.31
N SER A 254 -17.16 2.43 -8.43
CA SER A 254 -17.24 1.04 -8.90
C SER A 254 -15.86 0.41 -9.15
N PHE A 255 -14.94 1.17 -9.73
CA PHE A 255 -13.60 0.71 -10.06
C PHE A 255 -12.54 1.39 -9.20
N PRO A 256 -11.58 0.66 -8.61
CA PRO A 256 -10.53 1.29 -7.79
C PRO A 256 -9.58 2.17 -8.61
N TYR A 257 -9.46 1.94 -9.92
CA TYR A 257 -8.63 2.76 -10.80
C TYR A 257 -9.33 2.98 -12.14
N PHE A 258 -9.10 4.14 -12.76
CA PHE A 258 -9.66 4.46 -14.07
C PHE A 258 -9.20 3.46 -15.16
N PHE A 259 -7.97 2.95 -15.04
CA PHE A 259 -7.41 2.00 -16.02
C PHE A 259 -7.90 0.56 -15.83
N VAL A 260 -8.76 0.27 -14.85
CA VAL A 260 -9.45 -1.04 -14.74
C VAL A 260 -10.93 -0.97 -15.14
N GLN A 261 -11.39 0.19 -15.63
CA GLN A 261 -12.75 0.39 -16.16
C GLN A 261 -12.91 -0.27 -17.54
N VAL A 262 -12.75 -1.58 -17.63
CA VAL A 262 -12.71 -2.32 -18.91
C VAL A 262 -14.00 -2.21 -19.74
N PHE A 263 -15.13 -1.91 -19.09
CA PHE A 263 -16.44 -1.74 -19.76
C PHE A 263 -16.70 -0.29 -20.19
N ASN A 264 -15.87 0.68 -19.77
CA ASN A 264 -16.06 2.07 -20.16
C ASN A 264 -15.56 2.27 -21.61
N PRO A 265 -16.43 2.68 -22.55
CA PRO A 265 -16.02 2.89 -23.94
C PRO A 265 -15.10 4.11 -24.12
N ASN A 266 -15.02 5.00 -23.12
CA ASN A 266 -14.28 6.26 -23.22
C ASN A 266 -13.70 6.70 -21.87
N VAL A 267 -12.48 6.26 -21.58
CA VAL A 267 -11.66 6.75 -20.47
C VAL A 267 -10.61 7.71 -21.04
N PHE A 268 -10.81 9.01 -20.84
CA PHE A 268 -9.92 10.07 -21.38
C PHE A 268 -9.70 10.02 -22.90
N GLY A 269 -10.72 9.62 -23.68
CA GLY A 269 -10.62 9.47 -25.13
C GLY A 269 -10.18 8.08 -25.59
N ILE A 270 -9.92 7.15 -24.66
CA ILE A 270 -9.38 5.82 -24.95
C ILE A 270 -10.36 4.74 -24.45
N PRO A 271 -10.67 3.69 -25.24
CA PRO A 271 -11.45 2.56 -24.76
C PRO A 271 -10.83 1.94 -23.51
N GLY A 272 -11.63 1.70 -22.47
CA GLY A 272 -11.16 1.24 -21.17
C GLY A 272 -10.38 -0.08 -21.24
N ILE A 273 -10.77 -1.00 -22.12
CA ILE A 273 -10.04 -2.26 -22.36
C ILE A 273 -8.62 -2.01 -22.92
N LEU A 274 -8.44 -1.02 -23.79
CA LEU A 274 -7.13 -0.69 -24.35
C LEU A 274 -6.24 -0.05 -23.28
N LEU A 275 -6.81 0.89 -22.51
CA LEU A 275 -6.11 1.53 -21.40
C LEU A 275 -5.68 0.51 -20.33
N PHE A 276 -6.53 -0.47 -20.06
CA PHE A 276 -6.24 -1.60 -19.18
C PHE A 276 -5.03 -2.41 -19.69
N LEU A 277 -5.03 -2.82 -20.95
CA LEU A 277 -3.92 -3.59 -21.55
C LEU A 277 -2.59 -2.83 -21.48
N ILE A 278 -2.60 -1.54 -21.82
CA ILE A 278 -1.42 -0.67 -21.74
C ILE A 278 -0.92 -0.58 -20.29
N SER A 279 -1.83 -0.34 -19.34
CA SER A 279 -1.48 -0.21 -17.93
C SER A 279 -0.91 -1.50 -17.36
N MET A 280 -1.46 -2.66 -17.74
CA MET A 280 -0.93 -3.96 -17.36
C MET A 280 0.49 -4.18 -17.90
N LEU A 281 0.75 -3.82 -19.16
CA LEU A 281 2.10 -3.92 -19.73
C LEU A 281 3.10 -3.05 -18.96
N ILE A 282 2.72 -1.82 -18.61
CA ILE A 282 3.55 -0.91 -17.81
C ILE A 282 3.82 -1.51 -16.42
N ILE A 283 2.79 -1.97 -15.72
CA ILE A 283 2.91 -2.56 -14.38
C ILE A 283 3.83 -3.80 -14.41
N LEU A 284 3.64 -4.70 -15.37
CA LEU A 284 4.47 -5.89 -15.53
C LEU A 284 5.92 -5.52 -15.83
N SER A 285 6.14 -4.49 -16.65
CA SER A 285 7.48 -3.96 -16.93
C SER A 285 8.15 -3.42 -15.67
N ILE A 286 7.43 -2.66 -14.83
CA ILE A 286 7.94 -2.16 -13.55
C ILE A 286 8.39 -3.33 -12.66
N VAL A 287 7.56 -4.36 -12.51
CA VAL A 287 7.91 -5.56 -11.72
C VAL A 287 9.15 -6.24 -12.28
N PHE A 288 9.18 -6.48 -13.59
CA PHE A 288 10.28 -7.17 -14.26
C PHE A 288 11.60 -6.41 -14.10
N PHE A 289 11.64 -5.13 -14.50
CA PHE A 289 12.87 -4.34 -14.43
C PHE A 289 13.33 -4.09 -12.99
N SER A 290 12.41 -3.78 -12.06
CA SER A 290 12.75 -3.58 -10.65
C SER A 290 13.35 -4.85 -10.05
N SER A 291 12.79 -6.02 -10.37
CA SER A 291 13.31 -7.30 -9.87
C SER A 291 14.73 -7.59 -10.34
N LEU A 292 15.06 -7.28 -11.60
CA LEU A 292 16.41 -7.43 -12.15
C LEU A 292 17.40 -6.48 -11.47
N ILE A 293 16.98 -5.22 -11.27
CA ILE A 293 17.79 -4.21 -10.58
C ILE A 293 18.07 -4.67 -9.14
N TYR A 294 17.04 -5.09 -8.41
CA TYR A 294 17.16 -5.51 -7.01
C TYR A 294 18.04 -6.75 -6.89
N TRP A 295 17.80 -7.75 -7.75
CA TRP A 295 18.62 -8.97 -7.80
C TRP A 295 20.10 -8.63 -8.01
N LYS A 296 20.41 -7.78 -9.00
CA LYS A 296 21.78 -7.37 -9.32
C LYS A 296 22.47 -6.61 -8.18
N ILE A 297 21.75 -5.71 -7.51
CA ILE A 297 22.27 -4.97 -6.35
C ILE A 297 22.61 -5.94 -5.23
N ILE A 298 21.71 -6.87 -4.92
CA ILE A 298 21.87 -7.84 -3.83
C ILE A 298 23.02 -8.81 -4.12
N THR A 299 23.10 -9.40 -5.31
CA THR A 299 24.18 -10.32 -5.67
C THR A 299 25.55 -9.65 -5.56
N LYS A 300 25.68 -8.43 -6.08
CA LYS A 300 26.93 -7.65 -5.98
C LYS A 300 27.33 -7.37 -4.52
N ARG A 301 26.35 -7.07 -3.65
CA ARG A 301 26.59 -6.89 -2.20
C ARG A 301 27.07 -8.18 -1.54
N LEU A 302 26.48 -9.32 -1.90
CA LEU A 302 26.86 -10.62 -1.35
C LEU A 302 28.26 -11.03 -1.79
N GLU A 303 28.60 -10.88 -3.06
CA GLU A 303 29.96 -11.11 -3.60
C GLU A 303 31.00 -10.25 -2.87
N SER A 304 30.70 -8.96 -2.67
CA SER A 304 31.59 -8.03 -1.96
C SER A 304 31.80 -8.44 -0.50
N LYS A 305 30.74 -8.87 0.20
CA LYS A 305 30.82 -9.38 1.58
C LYS A 305 31.70 -10.65 1.63
N GLN A 306 31.53 -11.56 0.68
CA GLN A 306 32.28 -12.81 0.61
C GLN A 306 33.77 -12.57 0.32
N ALA A 307 34.09 -11.68 -0.63
CA ALA A 307 35.46 -11.29 -0.94
C ALA A 307 36.19 -10.71 0.29
N LEU A 308 35.52 -9.84 1.05
CA LEU A 308 36.05 -9.27 2.28
C LEU A 308 36.28 -10.31 3.37
N LEU A 309 35.42 -11.33 3.47
CA LEU A 309 35.62 -12.43 4.43
C LEU A 309 36.85 -13.26 4.06
N VAL A 310 37.02 -13.59 2.77
CA VAL A 310 38.18 -14.34 2.27
C VAL A 310 39.48 -13.56 2.49
N SER A 311 39.51 -12.26 2.20
CA SER A 311 40.70 -11.42 2.42
C SER A 311 41.09 -11.36 3.90
N ASN A 312 40.11 -11.19 4.80
CA ASN A 312 40.33 -11.17 6.24
C ASN A 312 40.84 -12.52 6.79
N LEU A 313 40.38 -13.64 6.24
CA LEU A 313 40.86 -14.97 6.62
C LEU A 313 42.31 -15.18 6.15
N LYS A 314 42.64 -14.81 4.91
CA LYS A 314 44.02 -14.87 4.39
C LYS A 314 44.99 -14.04 5.24
N ALA A 315 44.61 -12.81 5.60
CA ALA A 315 45.41 -11.94 6.46
C ALA A 315 45.64 -12.53 7.87
N LYS A 316 44.61 -13.17 8.45
CA LYS A 316 44.74 -13.85 9.75
C LYS A 316 45.66 -15.06 9.70
N LEU A 317 45.62 -15.84 8.61
CA LEU A 317 46.48 -17.00 8.43
C LEU A 317 47.95 -16.60 8.24
N ALA A 318 48.21 -15.55 7.45
CA ALA A 318 49.56 -15.01 7.26
C ALA A 318 50.18 -14.46 8.56
N ASN A 319 49.39 -13.83 9.42
CA ASN A 319 49.87 -13.37 10.73
C ASN A 319 50.13 -14.51 11.72
N LYS A 320 49.51 -15.68 11.51
CA LYS A 320 49.73 -16.86 12.37
C LYS A 320 50.97 -17.65 11.95
N SER A 321 51.37 -17.61 10.68
CA SER A 321 52.61 -18.26 10.22
C SER A 321 53.89 -17.50 10.61
N ASN A 322 53.78 -16.24 11.00
CA ASN A 322 54.91 -15.38 11.36
C ASN A 322 55.17 -15.29 12.88
N ASN A 323 54.40 -16.00 13.70
CA ASN A 323 54.55 -16.08 15.16
C ASN A 323 54.77 -17.53 15.57
#